data_AF-A0A087D8E2-F1
#
_entry.id   AF-A0A087D8E2-F1
#
_cell.length_a   1.000
_cell.length_b   1.000
_cell.length_c   1.000
_cell.angle_alpha   90.00
_cell.angle_beta   90.00
_cell.angle_gamma   90.00
#
_symmetry.space_group_name_H-M   'P 1'
#
loop_
_entity.id
_entity.type
_entity.pdbx_description
1 polymer ?
#
loop_
_entity_poly.entity_id
_entity_poly.type
_entity_poly.pdbx_seq_one_letter_code
_entity_poly.pdbx_strand_id
1 'polypeptide(L)'
;MILSILNYDSAVASAASRMVSAAKDRPCMDMGGRRTNEWAAVAAARAAVVGGFKGTANLLAAQLYGLKAIGTAAHCFTLVHDSEREAFESQIAALGKNTTLLVDTYNIEEAVKTAVEVAGPELGGIRIDSGDLAAMAQRVRNQLDALGATNTTITVTNDLDEYALASLQTAPVDSYGVGTMLVTGSGAPTCAMVYKLTEREGADGTMQPVAKKSKDKATVPGRKLAYRSYEYSLAEAEHVISGSEEKLAGFTPEPEWKNLLVDFVNHGEIDSQWQGHDASWLHMITVPRHWPSCRLPHKA
;
A
#
# COMPACT_ATOMS: atom_id res chain seq x y z
N MET A 1 6.21 8.49 -20.47
CA MET A 1 5.83 8.91 -19.10
C MET A 1 4.73 8.02 -18.51
N ILE A 2 3.58 7.82 -19.18
CA ILE A 2 2.45 7.02 -18.63
C ILE A 2 2.84 5.61 -18.14
N LEU A 3 3.63 4.86 -18.91
CA LEU A 3 4.09 3.53 -18.50
C LEU A 3 4.95 3.56 -17.25
N SER A 4 5.73 4.62 -17.04
CA SER A 4 6.57 4.75 -15.84
C SER A 4 5.70 4.88 -14.59
N ILE A 5 4.68 5.75 -14.67
CA ILE A 5 3.74 6.02 -13.58
C ILE A 5 2.92 4.76 -13.28
N LEU A 6 2.23 4.21 -14.27
CA LEU A 6 1.32 3.09 -14.05
C LEU A 6 2.05 1.82 -13.59
N ASN A 7 3.24 1.53 -14.13
CA ASN A 7 3.99 0.36 -13.69
C ASN A 7 4.44 0.46 -12.23
N TYR A 8 4.96 1.63 -11.83
CA TYR A 8 5.46 1.82 -10.47
C TYR A 8 4.31 1.87 -9.46
N ASP A 9 3.31 2.71 -9.72
CA ASP A 9 2.20 2.93 -8.80
C ASP A 9 1.38 1.64 -8.61
N SER A 10 1.15 0.88 -9.69
CA SER A 10 0.44 -0.40 -9.59
C SER A 10 1.25 -1.47 -8.86
N ALA A 11 2.58 -1.49 -9.01
CA ALA A 11 3.44 -2.40 -8.28
C ALA A 11 3.41 -2.14 -6.77
N VAL A 12 3.54 -0.88 -6.37
CA VAL A 12 3.45 -0.46 -4.95
C VAL A 12 2.06 -0.73 -4.39
N ALA A 13 0.99 -0.34 -5.10
CA ALA A 13 -0.39 -0.58 -4.65
C ALA A 13 -0.70 -2.08 -4.50
N SER A 14 -0.18 -2.91 -5.42
CA SER A 14 -0.34 -4.37 -5.34
C SER A 14 0.42 -4.97 -4.14
N ALA A 15 1.65 -4.50 -3.88
CA ALA A 15 2.41 -4.92 -2.70
C ALA A 15 1.70 -4.51 -1.41
N ALA A 16 1.24 -3.25 -1.33
CA ALA A 16 0.46 -2.75 -0.22
C ALA A 16 -0.80 -3.59 0.05
N SER A 17 -1.56 -3.93 -1.00
CA SER A 17 -2.75 -4.77 -0.87
C SER A 17 -2.46 -6.16 -0.30
N ARG A 18 -1.34 -6.79 -0.71
CA ARG A 18 -0.93 -8.10 -0.16
C ARG A 18 -0.50 -7.99 1.30
N MET A 19 0.25 -6.94 1.64
CA MET A 19 0.68 -6.66 3.01
C MET A 19 -0.50 -6.39 3.95
N VAL A 20 -1.47 -5.56 3.52
CA VAL A 20 -2.70 -5.29 4.29
C VAL A 20 -3.52 -6.56 4.48
N SER A 21 -3.64 -7.40 3.44
CA SER A 21 -4.32 -8.69 3.56
C SER A 21 -3.62 -9.62 4.57
N ALA A 22 -2.28 -9.63 4.57
CA ALA A 22 -1.49 -10.40 5.51
C ALA A 22 -1.54 -9.83 6.95
N ALA A 23 -1.73 -8.53 7.12
CA ALA A 23 -1.83 -7.85 8.42
C ALA A 23 -3.23 -7.94 9.07
N LYS A 24 -4.27 -8.30 8.30
CA LYS A 24 -5.68 -8.33 8.72
C LYS A 24 -6.14 -6.96 9.24
N ASP A 25 -6.57 -6.90 10.51
CA ASP A 25 -7.12 -5.68 11.12
C ASP A 25 -6.03 -4.73 11.67
N ARG A 26 -4.77 -5.17 11.67
CA ARG A 26 -3.64 -4.39 12.19
C ARG A 26 -3.18 -3.39 11.12
N PRO A 27 -3.16 -2.08 11.42
CA PRO A 27 -2.82 -1.08 10.41
C PRO A 27 -1.36 -1.16 9.95
N CYS A 28 -1.16 -1.05 8.64
CA CYS A 28 0.14 -0.86 8.01
C CYS A 28 0.39 0.62 7.70
N MET A 29 1.64 1.03 7.87
CA MET A 29 2.10 2.41 7.82
C MET A 29 3.30 2.53 6.88
N ASP A 30 3.29 3.49 5.96
CA ASP A 30 4.38 3.69 5.00
C ASP A 30 5.53 4.46 5.65
N MET A 31 6.71 3.84 5.67
CA MET A 31 7.96 4.43 6.14
C MET A 31 9.11 4.28 5.12
N GLY A 32 8.78 4.01 3.85
CA GLY A 32 9.74 3.59 2.83
C GLY A 32 10.40 4.72 2.04
N GLY A 33 9.96 5.97 2.20
CA GLY A 33 10.41 7.09 1.36
C GLY A 33 11.93 7.27 1.24
N ARG A 34 12.70 6.89 2.28
CA ARG A 34 14.17 6.96 2.28
C ARG A 34 14.87 5.91 1.39
N ARG A 35 14.13 4.99 0.78
CA ARG A 35 14.65 3.87 -0.04
C ARG A 35 14.31 4.01 -1.52
N THR A 36 13.71 5.13 -1.92
CA THR A 36 13.35 5.42 -3.31
C THR A 36 13.63 6.89 -3.62
N ASN A 37 13.58 7.27 -4.89
CA ASN A 37 13.87 8.63 -5.35
C ASN A 37 12.80 9.63 -4.85
N GLU A 38 13.15 10.92 -4.74
CA GLU A 38 12.34 11.97 -4.13
C GLU A 38 10.86 11.99 -4.56
N TRP A 39 10.57 11.95 -5.87
CA TRP A 39 9.19 11.97 -6.36
C TRP A 39 8.55 10.58 -6.37
N ALA A 40 9.35 9.53 -6.50
CA ALA A 40 8.88 8.16 -6.35
C ALA A 40 8.42 7.89 -4.91
N ALA A 41 9.04 8.51 -3.90
CA ALA A 41 8.62 8.41 -2.51
C ALA A 41 7.21 9.00 -2.30
N VAL A 42 6.91 10.12 -2.97
CA VAL A 42 5.59 10.76 -2.92
C VAL A 42 4.54 9.90 -3.63
N ALA A 43 4.87 9.35 -4.80
CA ALA A 43 4.00 8.46 -5.55
C ALA A 43 3.73 7.15 -4.79
N ALA A 44 4.76 6.55 -4.19
CA ALA A 44 4.65 5.33 -3.42
C ALA A 44 3.77 5.50 -2.18
N ALA A 45 3.89 6.60 -1.45
CA ALA A 45 3.03 6.91 -0.31
C ALA A 45 1.55 6.97 -0.71
N ARG A 46 1.23 7.63 -1.83
CA ARG A 46 -0.13 7.67 -2.38
C ARG A 46 -0.61 6.28 -2.79
N ALA A 47 0.20 5.54 -3.55
CA ALA A 47 -0.13 4.19 -4.02
C ALA A 47 -0.31 3.20 -2.86
N ALA A 48 0.48 3.33 -1.78
CA ALA A 48 0.36 2.51 -0.59
C ALA A 48 -0.97 2.70 0.12
N VAL A 49 -1.42 3.96 0.29
CA VAL A 49 -2.72 4.26 0.90
C VAL A 49 -3.88 3.75 0.04
N VAL A 50 -3.78 3.88 -1.29
CA VAL A 50 -4.73 3.26 -2.23
C VAL A 50 -4.78 1.74 -2.04
N GLY A 51 -3.63 1.10 -1.84
CA GLY A 51 -3.52 -0.33 -1.52
C GLY A 51 -3.95 -0.72 -0.09
N GLY A 52 -4.35 0.24 0.75
CA GLY A 52 -4.96 0.00 2.06
C GLY A 52 -4.14 0.43 3.28
N PHE A 53 -2.92 0.97 3.08
CA PHE A 53 -2.12 1.53 4.19
C PHE A 53 -2.83 2.71 4.86
N LYS A 54 -2.60 2.90 6.15
CA LYS A 54 -3.36 3.86 6.99
C LYS A 54 -2.67 5.19 7.21
N GLY A 55 -1.43 5.35 6.75
CA GLY A 55 -0.67 6.59 6.88
C GLY A 55 0.71 6.50 6.24
N THR A 56 1.38 7.64 6.15
CA THR A 56 2.73 7.77 5.56
C THR A 56 3.62 8.70 6.36
N ALA A 57 4.91 8.36 6.46
CA ALA A 57 5.94 9.24 6.99
C ALA A 57 6.37 10.33 5.97
N ASN A 58 5.87 10.29 4.74
CA ASN A 58 6.14 11.30 3.72
C ASN A 58 5.22 12.52 3.88
N LEU A 59 5.75 13.58 4.49
CA LEU A 59 5.00 14.81 4.76
C LEU A 59 4.50 15.52 3.49
N LEU A 60 5.27 15.47 2.40
CA LEU A 60 4.85 16.07 1.13
C LEU A 60 3.65 15.31 0.54
N ALA A 61 3.65 13.98 0.59
CA ALA A 61 2.50 13.18 0.16
C ALA A 61 1.28 13.42 1.05
N ALA A 62 1.49 13.51 2.37
CA ALA A 62 0.43 13.83 3.32
C ALA A 62 -0.20 15.20 3.02
N GLN A 63 0.61 16.21 2.72
CA GLN A 63 0.15 17.55 2.35
C GLN A 63 -0.58 17.56 1.00
N LEU A 64 -0.01 16.95 -0.04
CA LEU A 64 -0.56 16.99 -1.40
C LEU A 64 -1.86 16.20 -1.54
N TYR A 65 -1.96 15.07 -0.85
CA TYR A 65 -3.08 14.13 -1.02
C TYR A 65 -3.92 13.98 0.25
N GLY A 66 -3.78 14.86 1.24
CA GLY A 66 -4.55 14.79 2.49
C GLY A 66 -4.44 13.43 3.19
N LEU A 67 -3.26 12.80 3.16
CA LEU A 67 -3.02 11.50 3.80
C LEU A 67 -2.70 11.71 5.28
N LYS A 68 -2.95 10.70 6.12
CA LYS A 68 -2.55 10.72 7.52
C LYS A 68 -1.02 10.70 7.61
N ALA A 69 -0.43 11.82 8.02
CA ALA A 69 0.97 11.88 8.41
C ALA A 69 1.20 11.07 9.70
N ILE A 70 2.31 10.36 9.76
CA ILE A 70 2.71 9.53 10.90
C ILE A 70 4.21 9.65 11.18
N GLY A 71 4.63 9.07 12.30
CA GLY A 71 6.02 9.07 12.76
C GLY A 71 6.16 9.88 14.04
N THR A 72 7.01 9.41 14.94
CA THR A 72 7.25 10.08 16.23
C THR A 72 8.71 10.53 16.32
N ALA A 73 9.61 9.61 16.66
CA ALA A 73 11.04 9.88 16.77
C ALA A 73 11.86 8.85 15.97
N ALA A 74 13.10 9.19 15.66
CA ALA A 74 14.11 8.28 15.11
C ALA A 74 15.25 8.12 16.12
N HIS A 75 16.14 7.15 15.94
CA HIS A 75 17.27 6.95 16.86
C HIS A 75 18.12 8.20 17.06
N CYS A 76 18.28 9.07 16.04
CA CYS A 76 19.02 10.32 16.19
C CYS A 76 18.44 11.26 17.26
N PHE A 77 17.12 11.20 17.50
CA PHE A 77 16.49 11.96 18.57
C PHE A 77 16.89 11.42 19.94
N THR A 78 16.94 10.11 20.13
CA THR A 78 17.46 9.52 21.37
C THR A 78 18.94 9.84 21.56
N LEU A 79 19.74 9.73 20.50
CA LEU A 79 21.20 9.89 20.53
C LEU A 79 21.70 11.32 20.78
N VAL A 80 20.83 12.35 20.65
CA VAL A 80 21.22 13.74 20.96
C VAL A 80 21.03 14.11 22.44
N HIS A 81 20.40 13.24 23.23
CA HIS A 81 20.22 13.42 24.67
C HIS A 81 21.29 12.66 25.44
N ASP A 82 21.59 13.08 26.68
CA ASP A 82 22.62 12.42 27.50
C ASP A 82 22.15 11.06 28.02
N SER A 83 20.83 10.83 28.04
CA SER A 83 20.24 9.53 28.37
C SER A 83 18.95 9.24 27.60
N GLU A 84 18.61 7.96 27.49
CA GLU A 84 17.34 7.52 26.88
C GLU A 84 16.11 8.00 27.68
N ARG A 85 16.25 8.15 29.01
CA ARG A 85 15.21 8.74 29.87
C ARG A 85 14.92 10.19 29.50
N GLU A 86 15.97 11.01 29.36
CA GLU A 86 15.81 12.42 28.97
C GLU A 86 15.15 12.54 27.59
N ALA A 87 15.48 11.67 26.65
CA ALA A 87 14.81 11.63 25.35
C ALA A 87 13.31 11.32 25.49
N PHE A 88 12.93 10.33 26.30
CA PHE A 88 11.53 9.99 26.53
C PHE A 88 10.77 11.11 27.25
N GLU A 89 11.35 11.71 28.28
CA GLU A 89 10.78 12.85 29.00
C GLU A 89 10.54 14.03 28.05
N SER A 90 11.53 14.37 27.23
CA SER A 90 11.46 15.41 26.21
C SER A 90 10.35 15.15 25.19
N GLN A 91 10.26 13.92 24.65
CA GLN A 91 9.22 13.56 23.69
C GLN A 91 7.82 13.59 24.29
N ILE A 92 7.64 13.08 25.52
CA ILE A 92 6.35 13.10 26.22
C ILE A 92 5.93 14.53 26.57
N ALA A 93 6.88 15.40 26.96
CA ALA A 93 6.60 16.80 27.21
C ALA A 93 6.08 17.51 25.94
N ALA A 94 6.61 17.15 24.76
CA ALA A 94 6.23 17.76 23.49
C ALA A 94 4.94 17.18 22.88
N LEU A 95 4.75 15.86 22.94
CA LEU A 95 3.71 15.13 22.20
C LEU A 95 2.63 14.50 23.08
N GLY A 96 2.82 14.51 24.41
CA GLY A 96 1.97 13.83 25.37
C GLY A 96 2.22 12.33 25.45
N LYS A 97 1.55 11.69 26.43
CA LYS A 97 1.74 10.27 26.76
C LYS A 97 1.24 9.29 25.68
N ASN A 98 0.35 9.75 24.80
CA ASN A 98 -0.17 8.95 23.69
C ASN A 98 0.84 8.75 22.54
N THR A 99 2.06 9.31 22.66
CA THR A 99 3.14 9.09 21.70
C THR A 99 3.61 7.63 21.67
N THR A 100 4.29 7.28 20.57
CA THR A 100 5.03 6.02 20.43
C THR A 100 6.51 6.27 20.68
N LEU A 101 7.09 5.63 21.71
CA LEU A 101 8.51 5.74 22.05
C LEU A 101 9.35 4.66 21.35
N LEU A 102 10.54 5.01 20.85
CA LEU A 102 11.46 4.07 20.23
C LEU A 102 12.33 3.42 21.32
N VAL A 103 12.20 2.11 21.52
CA VAL A 103 12.76 1.43 22.70
C VAL A 103 13.96 0.52 22.41
N ASP A 104 14.47 0.49 21.18
CA ASP A 104 15.56 -0.40 20.77
C ASP A 104 16.85 0.33 20.41
N THR A 105 17.10 1.50 21.02
CA THR A 105 18.35 2.24 20.81
C THR A 105 19.54 1.59 21.51
N TYR A 106 19.34 1.09 22.74
CA TYR A 106 20.41 0.46 23.54
C TYR A 106 20.02 -0.94 24.05
N ASN A 107 19.06 -1.01 24.97
CA ASN A 107 18.56 -2.26 25.55
C ASN A 107 17.04 -2.17 25.72
N ILE A 108 16.32 -3.05 25.05
CA ILE A 108 14.85 -3.02 24.99
C ILE A 108 14.22 -3.19 26.37
N GLU A 109 14.75 -4.08 27.22
CA GLU A 109 14.16 -4.35 28.53
C GLU A 109 14.29 -3.12 29.45
N GLU A 110 15.46 -2.49 29.49
CA GLU A 110 15.67 -1.27 30.28
C GLU A 110 14.93 -0.06 29.70
N ALA A 111 14.84 0.03 28.37
CA ALA A 111 14.11 1.09 27.68
C ALA A 111 12.61 1.01 27.97
N VAL A 112 11.99 -0.18 27.90
CA VAL A 112 10.57 -0.39 28.21
C VAL A 112 10.27 -0.04 29.66
N LYS A 113 11.13 -0.47 30.59
CA LYS A 113 11.01 -0.10 32.01
C LYS A 113 11.07 1.43 32.19
N THR A 114 12.07 2.08 31.60
CA THR A 114 12.24 3.52 31.65
C THR A 114 11.05 4.25 31.03
N ALA A 115 10.53 3.79 29.90
CA ALA A 115 9.36 4.35 29.23
C ALA A 115 8.12 4.33 30.13
N VAL A 116 7.86 3.22 30.84
CA VAL A 116 6.74 3.11 31.77
C VAL A 116 6.97 3.93 33.05
N GLU A 117 8.21 4.02 33.55
CA GLU A 117 8.53 4.90 34.70
C GLU A 117 8.27 6.38 34.38
N VAL A 118 8.60 6.83 33.16
CA VAL A 118 8.43 8.22 32.74
C VAL A 118 6.97 8.53 32.38
N ALA A 119 6.32 7.67 31.60
CA ALA A 119 4.97 7.91 31.12
C ALA A 119 3.87 7.46 32.10
N GLY A 120 4.15 6.48 32.95
CA GLY A 120 3.16 5.75 33.74
C GLY A 120 2.44 4.65 32.95
N PRO A 121 1.47 3.95 33.57
CA PRO A 121 0.70 2.87 32.96
C PRO A 121 -0.12 3.29 31.73
N GLU A 122 -0.38 4.59 31.55
CA GLU A 122 -1.06 5.16 30.39
C GLU A 122 -0.15 5.44 29.17
N LEU A 123 1.07 4.88 29.12
CA LEU A 123 1.94 4.98 27.94
C LEU A 123 1.21 4.52 26.67
N GLY A 124 1.13 5.39 25.66
CA GLY A 124 0.34 5.14 24.45
C GLY A 124 0.90 4.02 23.57
N GLY A 125 2.21 4.02 23.33
CA GLY A 125 2.83 2.96 22.55
C GLY A 125 4.34 2.96 22.58
N ILE A 126 4.89 1.87 22.08
CA ILE A 126 6.31 1.69 21.84
C ILE A 126 6.56 1.18 20.42
N ARG A 127 7.78 1.39 19.93
CA ARG A 127 8.25 0.91 18.63
C ARG A 127 9.53 0.09 18.76
N ILE A 128 9.56 -1.06 18.08
CA ILE A 128 10.71 -1.96 17.98
C ILE A 128 11.10 -2.06 16.50
N ASP A 129 12.36 -1.77 16.16
CA ASP A 129 12.87 -1.76 14.77
C ASP A 129 13.84 -2.92 14.46
N SER A 130 14.27 -3.67 15.48
CA SER A 130 15.36 -4.65 15.36
C SER A 130 15.14 -5.95 16.15
N GLY A 131 15.92 -6.98 15.80
CA GLY A 131 15.91 -8.30 16.45
C GLY A 131 14.86 -9.28 15.88
N ASP A 132 14.67 -10.40 16.60
CA ASP A 132 13.56 -11.33 16.33
C ASP A 132 12.25 -10.70 16.80
N LEU A 133 11.55 -10.04 15.89
CA LEU A 133 10.37 -9.24 16.20
C LEU A 133 9.26 -10.03 16.88
N ALA A 134 9.06 -11.31 16.54
CA ALA A 134 8.01 -12.12 17.14
C ALA A 134 8.33 -12.43 18.61
N ALA A 135 9.55 -12.90 18.86
CA ALA A 135 10.01 -13.18 20.22
C ALA A 135 10.11 -11.91 21.07
N MET A 136 10.60 -10.81 20.48
CA MET A 136 10.73 -9.52 21.17
C MET A 136 9.37 -8.94 21.53
N ALA A 137 8.40 -8.91 20.59
CA ALA A 137 7.05 -8.42 20.87
C ALA A 137 6.41 -9.19 22.04
N GLN A 138 6.57 -10.52 22.11
CA GLN A 138 6.03 -11.31 23.21
C GLN A 138 6.69 -10.97 24.55
N ARG A 139 8.02 -10.83 24.59
CA ARG A 139 8.74 -10.47 25.82
C ARG A 139 8.34 -9.08 26.31
N VAL A 140 8.27 -8.13 25.39
CA VAL A 140 7.91 -6.75 25.70
C VAL A 140 6.45 -6.64 26.15
N ARG A 141 5.52 -7.38 25.54
CA ARG A 141 4.13 -7.45 26.01
C ARG A 141 4.05 -7.94 27.45
N ASN A 142 4.73 -9.03 27.77
CA ASN A 142 4.77 -9.58 29.14
C ASN A 142 5.36 -8.56 30.13
N GLN A 143 6.40 -7.83 29.73
CA GLN A 143 7.04 -6.82 30.57
C GLN A 143 6.12 -5.61 30.79
N LEU A 144 5.47 -5.09 29.75
CA LEU A 144 4.50 -4.01 29.86
C LEU A 144 3.35 -4.40 30.78
N ASP A 145 2.84 -5.63 30.66
CA ASP A 145 1.76 -6.13 31.50
C ASP A 145 2.17 -6.24 32.98
N ALA A 146 3.39 -6.73 33.24
CA ALA A 146 3.95 -6.80 34.58
C ALA A 146 4.17 -5.41 35.22
N LEU A 147 4.42 -4.38 34.40
CA LEU A 147 4.54 -2.98 34.83
C LEU A 147 3.18 -2.26 34.89
N GLY A 148 2.07 -2.95 34.59
CA GLY A 148 0.70 -2.39 34.61
C GLY A 148 0.29 -1.64 33.34
N ALA A 149 1.18 -1.51 32.35
CA ALA A 149 0.98 -0.80 31.08
C ALA A 149 0.27 -1.68 30.03
N THR A 150 -0.84 -2.30 30.42
CA THR A 150 -1.57 -3.32 29.64
C THR A 150 -2.19 -2.79 28.34
N ASN A 151 -2.44 -1.48 28.25
CA ASN A 151 -3.03 -0.84 27.07
C ASN A 151 -1.99 -0.25 26.11
N THR A 152 -0.70 -0.28 26.45
CA THR A 152 0.36 0.27 25.59
C THR A 152 0.47 -0.53 24.30
N THR A 153 0.40 0.15 23.16
CA THR A 153 0.46 -0.51 21.85
C THR A 153 1.91 -0.83 21.43
N ILE A 154 2.10 -1.92 20.69
CA ILE A 154 3.38 -2.37 20.16
C ILE A 154 3.37 -2.19 18.64
N THR A 155 4.24 -1.30 18.16
CA THR A 155 4.50 -1.11 16.74
C THR A 155 5.82 -1.76 16.37
N VAL A 156 5.85 -2.54 15.29
CA VAL A 156 7.11 -3.10 14.77
C VAL A 156 7.43 -2.49 13.41
N THR A 157 8.70 -2.17 13.21
CA THR A 157 9.22 -1.66 11.94
C THR A 157 10.41 -2.49 11.51
N ASN A 158 10.48 -2.81 10.21
CA ASN A 158 11.63 -3.46 9.58
C ASN A 158 11.41 -3.51 8.05
N ASP A 159 12.26 -4.23 7.33
CA ASP A 159 12.04 -4.68 5.95
C ASP A 159 10.96 -5.79 5.90
N LEU A 160 9.76 -5.48 6.40
CA LEU A 160 8.60 -6.36 6.45
C LEU A 160 7.95 -6.50 5.06
N ASP A 161 7.81 -7.73 4.57
CA ASP A 161 6.95 -8.05 3.42
C ASP A 161 5.67 -8.77 3.87
N GLU A 162 4.81 -9.15 2.92
CA GLU A 162 3.58 -9.89 3.20
C GLU A 162 3.81 -11.23 3.92
N TYR A 163 4.97 -11.87 3.75
CA TYR A 163 5.30 -13.14 4.39
C TYR A 163 5.74 -12.92 5.85
N ALA A 164 6.56 -11.89 6.09
CA ALA A 164 6.95 -11.46 7.43
C ALA A 164 5.75 -10.96 8.24
N LEU A 165 4.81 -10.23 7.61
CA LEU A 165 3.57 -9.82 8.26
C LEU A 165 2.70 -11.02 8.63
N ALA A 166 2.61 -12.02 7.74
CA ALA A 166 1.87 -13.24 8.00
C ALA A 166 2.48 -14.05 9.17
N SER A 167 3.80 -14.09 9.31
CA SER A 167 4.47 -14.79 10.42
C SER A 167 4.28 -14.09 11.77
N LEU A 168 4.06 -12.77 11.77
CA LEU A 168 3.79 -11.97 12.97
C LEU A 168 2.33 -12.00 13.44
N GLN A 169 1.45 -12.77 12.79
CA GLN A 169 0.03 -12.84 13.13
C GLN A 169 -0.24 -13.29 14.56
N THR A 170 0.59 -14.19 15.10
CA THR A 170 0.47 -14.70 16.48
C THR A 170 1.21 -13.83 17.50
N ALA A 171 2.06 -12.91 17.05
CA ALA A 171 2.78 -12.00 17.94
C ALA A 171 1.83 -10.89 18.44
N PRO A 172 2.03 -10.39 19.68
CA PRO A 172 1.26 -9.29 20.24
C PRO A 172 1.75 -7.95 19.66
N VAL A 173 1.44 -7.74 18.38
CA VAL A 173 1.78 -6.53 17.63
C VAL A 173 0.48 -5.85 17.23
N ASP A 174 0.41 -4.53 17.43
CA ASP A 174 -0.78 -3.73 17.17
C ASP A 174 -0.72 -3.03 15.81
N SER A 175 0.48 -2.67 15.34
CA SER A 175 0.64 -2.04 14.03
C SER A 175 2.03 -2.27 13.41
N TYR A 176 2.13 -2.02 12.09
CA TYR A 176 3.33 -2.27 11.31
C TYR A 176 3.79 -1.02 10.56
N GLY A 177 5.06 -0.66 10.67
CA GLY A 177 5.69 0.28 9.74
C GLY A 177 6.53 -0.45 8.71
N VAL A 178 6.22 -0.24 7.43
CA VAL A 178 6.85 -0.97 6.32
C VAL A 178 7.64 -0.01 5.45
N GLY A 179 8.90 -0.38 5.17
CA GLY A 179 9.85 0.42 4.43
C GLY A 179 10.14 -0.09 3.02
N THR A 180 11.32 -0.69 2.85
CA THR A 180 11.91 -1.05 1.54
C THR A 180 10.99 -1.95 0.72
N MET A 181 10.43 -2.99 1.34
CA MET A 181 9.62 -3.99 0.64
C MET A 181 8.36 -3.39 0.03
N LEU A 182 7.76 -2.37 0.66
CA LEU A 182 6.62 -1.66 0.10
C LEU A 182 7.00 -0.88 -1.17
N VAL A 183 7.98 0.02 -1.05
CA VAL A 183 8.31 0.99 -2.12
C VAL A 183 9.03 0.37 -3.32
N THR A 184 9.46 -0.89 -3.19
CA THR A 184 10.08 -1.70 -4.25
C THR A 184 9.15 -2.77 -4.83
N GLY A 185 7.85 -2.73 -4.50
CA GLY A 185 6.84 -3.65 -5.03
C GLY A 185 6.96 -5.09 -4.49
N SER A 186 7.62 -5.26 -3.34
CA SER A 186 7.85 -6.54 -2.65
C SER A 186 8.42 -7.60 -3.60
N GLY A 187 9.58 -7.29 -4.19
CA GLY A 187 10.25 -8.14 -5.18
C GLY A 187 9.72 -8.02 -6.61
N ALA A 188 8.60 -7.33 -6.84
CA ALA A 188 8.05 -7.06 -8.17
C ALA A 188 7.97 -5.54 -8.42
N PRO A 189 9.06 -4.88 -8.86
CA PRO A 189 9.15 -3.42 -8.94
C PRO A 189 8.31 -2.77 -10.06
N THR A 190 7.60 -3.58 -10.85
CA THR A 190 6.81 -3.15 -12.01
C THR A 190 5.74 -4.19 -12.34
N CYS A 191 4.59 -3.75 -12.81
CA CYS A 191 3.55 -4.63 -13.37
C CYS A 191 3.84 -5.08 -14.81
N ALA A 192 4.99 -4.70 -15.39
CA ALA A 192 5.40 -5.04 -16.75
C ALA A 192 4.38 -4.64 -17.84
N MET A 193 3.61 -3.57 -17.60
CA MET A 193 2.69 -2.99 -18.57
C MET A 193 3.43 -2.52 -19.82
N VAL A 194 2.79 -2.71 -20.98
CA VAL A 194 3.32 -2.32 -22.29
C VAL A 194 2.33 -1.41 -23.01
N TYR A 195 2.86 -0.51 -23.83
CA TYR A 195 2.06 0.33 -24.73
C TYR A 195 2.16 -0.21 -26.16
N LYS A 196 1.02 -0.36 -26.84
CA LYS A 196 0.92 -0.86 -28.21
C LYS A 196 -0.13 -0.04 -28.97
N LEU A 197 0.23 0.37 -30.19
CA LEU A 197 -0.75 0.88 -31.14
C LEU A 197 -1.60 -0.30 -31.65
N THR A 198 -2.92 -0.18 -31.53
CA THR A 198 -3.87 -1.22 -31.99
C THR A 198 -4.65 -0.79 -33.21
N GLU A 199 -4.70 0.51 -33.52
CA GLU A 199 -5.37 1.06 -34.69
C GLU A 199 -4.74 2.41 -35.09
N ARG A 200 -4.90 2.79 -36.36
CA ARG A 200 -4.45 4.08 -36.89
C ARG A 200 -5.43 4.58 -37.94
N GLU A 201 -5.53 5.88 -38.13
CA GLU A 201 -6.31 6.45 -39.23
C GLU A 201 -5.64 6.19 -40.59
N GLY A 202 -6.43 5.78 -41.57
CA GLY A 202 -6.04 5.62 -42.97
C GLY A 202 -6.06 6.95 -43.74
N ALA A 203 -5.54 6.95 -44.97
CA ALA A 203 -5.54 8.15 -45.82
C ALA A 203 -6.96 8.63 -46.22
N ASP A 204 -7.94 7.75 -46.10
CA ASP A 204 -9.36 7.98 -46.35
C ASP A 204 -10.14 8.44 -45.10
N GLY A 205 -9.47 8.62 -43.97
CA GLY A 205 -10.09 8.95 -42.69
C GLY A 205 -10.67 7.75 -41.93
N THR A 206 -10.55 6.52 -42.47
CA THR A 206 -11.09 5.32 -41.83
C THR A 206 -10.09 4.73 -40.85
N MET A 207 -10.52 4.34 -39.64
CA MET A 207 -9.66 3.66 -38.68
C MET A 207 -9.29 2.24 -39.16
N GLN A 208 -7.99 1.94 -39.19
CA GLN A 208 -7.42 0.68 -39.63
C GLN A 208 -6.77 -0.08 -38.46
N PRO A 209 -7.19 -1.32 -38.18
CA PRO A 209 -6.62 -2.15 -37.12
C PRO A 209 -5.17 -2.55 -37.44
N VAL A 210 -4.26 -2.40 -36.47
CA VAL A 210 -2.84 -2.78 -36.59
C VAL A 210 -2.40 -3.68 -35.46
N ALA A 211 -1.47 -4.59 -35.75
CA ALA A 211 -0.88 -5.47 -34.75
C ALA A 211 0.60 -5.72 -35.02
N LYS A 212 1.37 -5.94 -33.95
CA LYS A 212 2.73 -6.45 -34.06
C LYS A 212 2.68 -7.95 -34.30
N LYS A 213 3.31 -8.40 -35.39
CA LYS A 213 3.55 -9.82 -35.64
C LYS A 213 4.82 -10.24 -34.89
N SER A 214 4.70 -11.14 -33.92
CA SER A 214 5.81 -11.75 -33.19
C SER A 214 5.37 -13.11 -32.69
N LYS A 215 6.26 -14.10 -32.73
CA LYS A 215 5.95 -15.49 -32.36
C LYS A 215 5.41 -15.61 -30.92
N ASP A 216 5.94 -14.81 -30.00
CA ASP A 216 5.60 -14.86 -28.57
C ASP A 216 5.01 -13.55 -28.01
N LYS A 217 4.84 -12.53 -28.87
CA LYS A 217 4.35 -11.19 -28.48
C LYS A 217 3.36 -10.63 -29.50
N ALA A 218 2.55 -11.50 -30.10
CA ALA A 218 1.48 -11.10 -30.99
C ALA A 218 0.45 -10.25 -30.22
N THR A 219 -0.04 -9.19 -30.85
CA THR A 219 -1.05 -8.31 -30.27
C THR A 219 -2.37 -8.49 -31.00
N VAL A 220 -3.49 -8.46 -30.29
CA VAL A 220 -4.82 -8.40 -30.92
C VAL A 220 -5.01 -6.99 -31.49
N PRO A 221 -5.31 -6.83 -32.79
CA PRO A 221 -5.48 -5.50 -33.39
C PRO A 221 -6.84 -4.88 -33.02
N GLY A 222 -7.02 -3.61 -33.36
CA GLY A 222 -8.25 -2.82 -33.19
C GLY A 222 -8.56 -2.39 -31.75
N ARG A 223 -9.48 -1.42 -31.62
CA ARG A 223 -10.14 -1.05 -30.37
C ARG A 223 -10.72 -2.27 -29.64
N LYS A 224 -10.83 -2.15 -28.32
CA LYS A 224 -11.37 -3.20 -27.44
C LYS A 224 -12.31 -2.58 -26.43
N LEU A 225 -13.24 -3.38 -25.94
CA LEU A 225 -14.03 -3.07 -24.75
C LEU A 225 -13.58 -3.99 -23.62
N ALA A 226 -13.66 -3.51 -22.37
CA ALA A 226 -13.33 -4.30 -21.20
C ALA A 226 -14.45 -4.21 -20.18
N TYR A 227 -14.93 -5.36 -19.72
CA TYR A 227 -16.02 -5.48 -18.76
C TYR A 227 -15.66 -6.45 -17.65
N ARG A 228 -16.20 -6.24 -16.45
CA ARG A 228 -16.06 -7.14 -15.31
C ARG A 228 -17.41 -7.76 -14.96
N SER A 229 -17.43 -9.06 -14.84
CA SER A 229 -18.58 -9.83 -14.33
C SER A 229 -18.44 -10.08 -12.83
N TYR A 230 -19.58 -10.27 -12.16
CA TYR A 230 -19.65 -10.50 -10.74
C TYR A 230 -20.54 -11.72 -10.44
N GLU A 231 -20.12 -12.53 -9.48
CA GLU A 231 -20.93 -13.60 -8.90
C GLU A 231 -20.93 -13.42 -7.38
N TYR A 232 -22.10 -13.42 -6.75
CA TYR A 232 -22.25 -13.18 -5.30
C TYR A 232 -21.52 -11.91 -4.79
N SER A 233 -21.54 -10.83 -5.57
CA SER A 233 -20.81 -9.56 -5.30
C SER A 233 -19.29 -9.68 -5.30
N LEU A 234 -18.72 -10.77 -5.80
CA LEU A 234 -17.29 -10.96 -6.00
C LEU A 234 -16.98 -10.87 -7.49
N ALA A 235 -15.86 -10.23 -7.84
CA ALA A 235 -15.41 -10.17 -9.22
C ALA A 235 -15.08 -11.60 -9.70
N GLU A 236 -15.72 -12.02 -10.79
CA GLU A 236 -15.59 -13.38 -11.32
C GLU A 236 -14.59 -13.39 -12.49
N ALA A 237 -14.89 -12.63 -13.55
CA ALA A 237 -14.09 -12.60 -14.76
C ALA A 237 -14.01 -11.22 -15.41
N GLU A 238 -12.86 -10.94 -16.01
CA GLU A 238 -12.62 -9.80 -16.90
C GLU A 238 -12.81 -10.23 -18.36
N HIS A 239 -13.75 -9.58 -19.04
CA HIS A 239 -14.13 -9.83 -20.42
C HIS A 239 -13.52 -8.78 -21.33
N VAL A 240 -12.63 -9.19 -22.24
CA VAL A 240 -12.04 -8.31 -23.26
C VAL A 240 -12.67 -8.60 -24.62
N ILE A 241 -13.45 -7.65 -25.11
CA ILE A 241 -14.17 -7.77 -26.38
C ILE A 241 -13.35 -7.13 -27.49
N SER A 242 -13.15 -7.86 -28.58
CA SER A 242 -12.43 -7.39 -29.76
C SER A 242 -13.18 -7.77 -31.03
N GLY A 243 -13.08 -6.95 -32.08
CA GLY A 243 -13.81 -7.15 -33.32
C GLY A 243 -13.67 -5.96 -34.26
N SER A 244 -14.46 -5.96 -35.34
CA SER A 244 -14.65 -4.77 -36.18
C SER A 244 -15.41 -3.68 -35.41
N GLU A 245 -15.30 -2.43 -35.85
CA GLU A 245 -16.01 -1.31 -35.22
C GLU A 245 -17.52 -1.54 -35.18
N GLU A 246 -18.11 -2.09 -36.24
CA GLU A 246 -19.53 -2.46 -36.29
C GLU A 246 -19.90 -3.47 -35.20
N LYS A 247 -19.05 -4.48 -34.95
CA LYS A 247 -19.28 -5.48 -33.89
C LYS A 247 -19.16 -4.87 -32.50
N LEU A 248 -18.21 -3.97 -32.29
CA LEU A 248 -18.03 -3.29 -31.01
C LEU A 248 -19.19 -2.32 -30.73
N ALA A 249 -19.66 -1.59 -31.74
CA ALA A 249 -20.79 -0.68 -31.63
C ALA A 249 -22.11 -1.41 -31.35
N GLY A 250 -22.28 -2.63 -31.90
CA GLY A 250 -23.44 -3.48 -31.64
C GLY A 250 -23.32 -4.36 -30.38
N PHE A 251 -22.19 -4.33 -29.67
CA PHE A 251 -21.99 -5.17 -28.49
C PHE A 251 -22.81 -4.66 -27.32
N THR A 252 -23.67 -5.51 -26.76
CA THR A 252 -24.43 -5.22 -25.54
C THR A 252 -23.87 -6.09 -24.41
N PRO A 253 -23.30 -5.52 -23.34
CA PRO A 253 -22.84 -6.31 -22.19
C PRO A 253 -24.04 -6.90 -21.43
N GLU A 254 -23.81 -8.00 -20.72
CA GLU A 254 -24.80 -8.51 -19.77
C GLU A 254 -25.15 -7.44 -18.71
N PRO A 255 -26.40 -7.37 -18.21
CA PRO A 255 -26.84 -6.27 -17.34
C PRO A 255 -26.00 -6.04 -16.07
N GLU A 256 -25.41 -7.11 -15.52
CA GLU A 256 -24.60 -7.05 -14.29
C GLU A 256 -23.11 -6.78 -14.56
N TRP A 257 -22.70 -6.70 -15.83
CA TRP A 257 -21.32 -6.45 -16.17
C TRP A 257 -20.97 -4.97 -16.00
N LYS A 258 -19.87 -4.71 -15.30
CA LYS A 258 -19.34 -3.35 -15.11
C LYS A 258 -18.35 -3.00 -16.21
N ASN A 259 -18.55 -1.89 -16.90
CA ASN A 259 -17.56 -1.35 -17.83
C ASN A 259 -16.29 -0.92 -17.08
N LEU A 260 -15.13 -1.32 -17.58
CA LEU A 260 -13.82 -0.98 -17.03
C LEU A 260 -13.10 0.15 -17.80
N LEU A 261 -13.56 0.48 -19.00
CA LEU A 261 -13.03 1.61 -19.76
C LEU A 261 -13.81 2.86 -19.40
N VAL A 262 -13.11 3.81 -18.77
CA VAL A 262 -13.64 5.08 -18.31
C VAL A 262 -12.86 6.20 -18.99
N ASP A 263 -13.58 7.20 -19.48
CA ASP A 263 -12.99 8.38 -20.11
C ASP A 263 -12.49 9.34 -19.04
N PHE A 264 -11.18 9.34 -18.80
CA PHE A 264 -10.53 10.29 -17.88
C PHE A 264 -10.15 11.61 -18.55
N VAL A 265 -9.91 11.57 -19.87
CA VAL A 265 -9.49 12.72 -20.66
C VAL A 265 -10.18 12.65 -22.01
N ASN A 266 -10.84 13.74 -22.40
CA ASN A 266 -11.50 13.87 -23.69
C ASN A 266 -10.96 15.09 -24.43
N HIS A 267 -10.39 14.91 -25.63
CA HIS A 267 -9.77 16.00 -26.41
C HIS A 267 -8.78 16.90 -25.65
N GLY A 268 -8.07 16.35 -24.66
CA GLY A 268 -7.12 17.08 -23.81
C GLY A 268 -7.76 17.74 -22.57
N GLU A 269 -9.08 17.71 -22.45
CA GLU A 269 -9.80 18.14 -21.27
C GLU A 269 -9.87 16.99 -20.27
N ILE A 270 -9.32 17.20 -19.07
CA ILE A 270 -9.32 16.21 -18.00
C ILE A 270 -10.65 16.33 -17.27
N ASP A 271 -11.33 15.21 -17.08
CA ASP A 271 -12.56 15.17 -16.32
C ASP A 271 -12.26 15.37 -14.82
N SER A 272 -12.79 16.45 -14.26
CA SER A 272 -12.57 16.83 -12.87
C SER A 272 -13.17 15.87 -11.85
N GLN A 273 -14.15 15.02 -12.24
CA GLN A 273 -14.75 14.05 -11.32
C GLN A 273 -13.74 13.00 -10.84
N TRP A 274 -12.69 12.75 -11.62
CA TRP A 274 -11.62 11.80 -11.31
C TRP A 274 -10.40 12.47 -10.67
N GLN A 275 -10.51 13.75 -10.30
CA GLN A 275 -9.45 14.50 -9.63
C GLN A 275 -9.78 14.71 -8.15
N GLY A 276 -8.75 14.93 -7.36
CA GLY A 276 -8.89 15.28 -5.94
C GLY A 276 -9.04 14.08 -5.01
N HIS A 277 -9.27 14.39 -3.73
CA HIS A 277 -9.22 13.43 -2.63
C HIS A 277 -10.27 12.31 -2.76
N ASP A 278 -11.49 12.69 -3.15
CA ASP A 278 -12.64 11.77 -3.25
C ASP A 278 -12.43 10.68 -4.32
N ALA A 279 -11.72 10.99 -5.41
CA ALA A 279 -11.37 10.02 -6.46
C ALA A 279 -10.41 8.93 -5.95
N SER A 280 -9.57 9.23 -4.96
CA SER A 280 -8.67 8.26 -4.31
C SER A 280 -9.43 7.17 -3.53
N TRP A 281 -10.57 7.53 -2.92
CA TRP A 281 -11.36 6.63 -2.08
C TRP A 281 -12.21 5.64 -2.86
N LEU A 282 -12.60 5.99 -4.10
CA LEU A 282 -13.32 5.09 -5.01
C LEU A 282 -12.54 3.79 -5.28
N HIS A 283 -11.21 3.81 -5.25
CA HIS A 283 -10.38 2.61 -5.42
C HIS A 283 -10.34 1.71 -4.17
N MET A 284 -10.34 2.28 -2.96
CA MET A 284 -10.31 1.49 -1.71
C MET A 284 -11.57 0.62 -1.54
N ILE A 285 -12.66 0.97 -2.20
CA ILE A 285 -13.94 0.23 -2.17
C ILE A 285 -13.90 -1.04 -3.04
N THR A 286 -12.95 -1.16 -3.98
CA THR A 286 -12.93 -2.26 -4.97
C THR A 286 -12.12 -3.49 -4.58
N VAL A 287 -11.38 -3.46 -3.46
CA VAL A 287 -10.75 -4.67 -2.89
C VAL A 287 -11.72 -5.24 -1.84
N PRO A 288 -12.43 -6.35 -2.13
CA PRO A 288 -13.30 -6.98 -1.14
C PRO A 288 -12.46 -7.39 0.07
N ARG A 289 -12.99 -7.18 1.28
CA ARG A 289 -12.26 -7.49 2.53
C ARG A 289 -11.80 -8.94 2.63
N HIS A 290 -12.30 -9.87 1.83
CA HIS A 290 -11.86 -11.26 1.80
C HIS A 290 -11.70 -11.76 0.36
N TRP A 291 -10.48 -12.14 -0.01
CA TRP A 291 -10.20 -12.99 -1.18
C TRP A 291 -9.86 -14.40 -0.66
N PRO A 292 -10.80 -15.36 -0.64
CA PRO A 292 -10.42 -16.76 -0.51
C PRO A 292 -9.78 -17.18 -1.83
N SER A 293 -8.47 -17.45 -1.78
CA SER A 293 -7.64 -18.09 -2.81
C SER A 293 -8.30 -18.44 -4.15
N CYS A 294 -7.83 -17.80 -5.23
CA CYS A 294 -8.06 -18.29 -6.60
C CYS A 294 -7.52 -19.72 -6.71
N ARG A 295 -8.41 -20.72 -6.76
CA ARG A 295 -8.07 -22.02 -7.31
C ARG A 295 -8.00 -21.86 -8.83
N LEU A 296 -6.79 -21.88 -9.38
CA LEU A 296 -6.60 -22.14 -10.80
C LEU A 296 -7.19 -23.52 -11.11
N PRO A 297 -8.10 -23.66 -12.08
CA PRO A 297 -8.50 -24.98 -12.54
C PRO A 297 -7.30 -25.63 -13.24
N HIS A 298 -6.80 -26.72 -12.67
CA HIS A 298 -5.93 -27.63 -13.40
C HIS A 298 -6.68 -28.11 -14.64
N LYS A 299 -6.16 -27.78 -15.82
CA LYS A 299 -6.60 -28.35 -17.09
C LYS A 299 -6.33 -29.86 -17.09
N ALA A 300 -7.36 -30.63 -17.40
CA ALA A 300 -7.24 -31.90 -18.10
C ALA A 300 -7.36 -31.64 -19.60
#